data_AF-A0A954N393-F1
#
_entry.id   AF-A0A954N393-F1
#
_cell.length_a   1.000
_cell.length_b   1.000
_cell.length_c   1.000
_cell.angle_alpha   90.00
_cell.angle_beta   90.00
_cell.angle_gamma   90.00
#
_symmetry.space_group_name_H-M   'P 1'
#
loop_
_entity.id
_entity.type
_entity.pdbx_description
1 polymer ?
#
loop_
_entity_poly.entity_id
_entity_poly.type
_entity_poly.pdbx_seq_one_letter_code
_entity_poly.pdbx_strand_id
1 'polypeptide(L)'
;MTAADDARTWDAIIIGAGAAGMMAAAHAAELGHRVLSLEKNRKVGAKILMSGGTRCNLTQATDKRGIVAAFGESGAFLHSALARLSPEDVVGWFETMGVPTKVEETGKIFPASDSAVDVQQALLRAVIESGVTLLTETGVESVQKRGEEFCVITSRGEYLGRQVMLTTGGRSYPGCGTTGDGYAWASALGHTIVRPRPALVPLTAPKGWWTELSGLTLPDVVLKVVGGGEKVKLAEDRGSFLFTHFGYSGPSVLNVSRAVTQHSGDPSVHLVADWLPQLTSDQLSGEFQQLAQKSGGKQMKSRLGELLPKRLVESLMEQGRIPGERTFAEFSRAEQQRMIGALKESPLPISGTRGFEKAEVTAGGVSLDEVDSRTLESKLVPGLFLAGEILDLDGKIGGYNFQAAFSTGWLAAESLRYPDG
;
A
#
# COMPACT_ATOMS: atom_id res chain seq x y z
N MET A 1 10.01 35.02 15.20
CA MET A 1 8.93 35.67 15.96
C MET A 1 9.19 35.47 17.43
N THR A 2 9.20 36.57 18.18
CA THR A 2 9.41 36.63 19.63
C THR A 2 8.18 36.11 20.40
N ALA A 3 8.42 35.60 21.60
CA ALA A 3 7.50 34.87 22.48
C ALA A 3 6.39 35.72 23.13
N ALA A 4 5.72 36.59 22.38
CA ALA A 4 4.66 37.47 22.88
C ALA A 4 3.61 37.79 21.81
N ASP A 5 3.13 36.78 21.08
CA ASP A 5 1.86 36.87 20.37
C ASP A 5 0.88 35.93 21.10
N ASP A 6 -0.14 36.54 21.71
CA ASP A 6 -1.10 35.98 22.65
C ASP A 6 -1.59 34.59 22.30
N ALA A 7 -1.87 33.81 23.35
CA ALA A 7 -2.53 32.51 23.35
C ALA A 7 -3.85 32.51 22.55
N ARG A 8 -3.73 32.46 21.22
CA ARG A 8 -4.86 32.32 20.32
C ARG A 8 -4.98 30.86 19.94
N THR A 9 -6.08 30.25 20.37
CA THR A 9 -6.50 28.91 19.94
C THR A 9 -6.59 28.86 18.41
N TRP A 10 -6.04 27.81 17.81
CA TRP A 10 -6.17 27.50 16.39
C TRP A 10 -7.56 26.91 16.10
N ASP A 11 -8.11 27.16 14.91
CA ASP A 11 -9.36 26.51 14.52
C ASP A 11 -9.15 25.01 14.30
N ALA A 12 -8.00 24.65 13.71
CA ALA A 12 -7.55 23.28 13.55
C ALA A 12 -6.03 23.15 13.70
N ILE A 13 -5.61 22.10 14.41
CA ILE A 13 -4.21 21.64 14.44
C ILE A 13 -4.12 20.31 13.68
N ILE A 14 -3.30 20.26 12.62
CA ILE A 14 -3.09 19.06 11.81
C ILE A 14 -1.72 18.49 12.12
N ILE A 15 -1.68 17.23 12.54
CA ILE A 15 -0.44 16.57 12.98
C ILE A 15 0.03 15.59 11.90
N GLY A 16 1.21 15.85 11.36
CA GLY A 16 1.84 15.16 10.24
C GLY A 16 1.70 15.94 8.92
N ALA A 17 2.81 16.28 8.27
CA ALA A 17 2.82 16.93 6.95
C ALA A 17 3.11 15.90 5.84
N GLY A 18 2.34 14.80 5.85
CA GLY A 18 2.33 13.79 4.79
C GLY A 18 1.33 14.14 3.68
N ALA A 19 0.99 13.16 2.83
CA ALA A 19 0.02 13.35 1.74
C ALA A 19 -1.36 13.79 2.25
N ALA A 20 -1.93 13.07 3.23
CA ALA A 20 -3.21 13.43 3.83
C ALA A 20 -3.15 14.78 4.54
N GLY A 21 -2.12 14.99 5.36
CA GLY A 21 -1.99 16.20 6.18
C GLY A 21 -1.76 17.47 5.40
N MET A 22 -0.93 17.45 4.35
CA MET A 22 -0.73 18.64 3.50
C MET A 22 -1.98 18.95 2.66
N MET A 23 -2.65 17.92 2.11
CA MET A 23 -3.91 18.10 1.40
C MET A 23 -4.99 18.69 2.32
N ALA A 24 -5.13 18.14 3.53
CA ALA A 24 -6.08 18.64 4.52
C ALA A 24 -5.75 20.07 4.97
N ALA A 25 -4.47 20.38 5.21
CA ALA A 25 -4.06 21.69 5.71
C ALA A 25 -4.29 22.80 4.70
N ALA A 26 -3.90 22.59 3.43
CA ALA A 26 -4.15 23.55 2.38
C ALA A 26 -5.65 23.79 2.19
N HIS A 27 -6.42 22.71 2.04
CA HIS A 27 -7.88 22.82 1.81
C HIS A 27 -8.62 23.47 2.98
N ALA A 28 -8.27 23.12 4.23
CA ALA A 28 -8.87 23.74 5.41
C ALA A 28 -8.60 25.26 5.47
N ALA A 29 -7.39 25.69 5.12
CA ALA A 29 -7.04 27.10 5.08
C ALA A 29 -7.71 27.84 3.92
N GLU A 30 -7.87 27.21 2.76
CA GLU A 30 -8.66 27.75 1.62
C GLU A 30 -10.14 27.95 1.98
N LEU A 31 -10.69 27.08 2.84
CA LEU A 31 -12.02 27.23 3.43
C LEU A 31 -12.08 28.32 4.53
N GLY A 32 -10.95 28.96 4.86
CA GLY A 32 -10.89 30.08 5.81
C GLY A 32 -10.64 29.69 7.27
N HIS A 33 -10.30 28.43 7.56
CA HIS A 33 -9.85 28.06 8.91
C HIS A 33 -8.44 28.57 9.18
N ARG A 34 -8.19 28.99 10.42
CA ARG A 34 -6.83 29.26 10.88
C ARG A 34 -6.13 27.96 11.28
N VAL A 35 -5.23 27.47 10.42
CA VAL A 35 -4.60 26.16 10.54
C VAL A 35 -3.15 26.22 11.03
N LEU A 36 -2.82 25.38 12.02
CA LEU A 36 -1.46 25.01 12.39
C LEU A 36 -1.16 23.58 11.92
N SER A 37 -0.11 23.41 11.12
CA SER A 37 0.39 22.09 10.72
C SER A 37 1.71 21.79 11.43
N LEU A 38 1.80 20.64 12.10
CA LEU A 38 2.96 20.20 12.86
C LEU A 38 3.62 18.99 12.20
N GLU A 39 4.91 19.07 11.92
CA GLU A 39 5.72 17.99 11.34
C GLU A 39 6.96 17.73 12.20
N LYS A 40 7.19 16.46 12.53
CA LYS A 40 8.35 16.07 13.35
C LYS A 40 9.68 16.20 12.61
N ASN A 41 9.68 15.97 11.30
CA ASN A 41 10.89 15.96 10.50
C ASN A 41 11.25 17.38 10.05
N ARG A 42 12.50 17.54 9.61
CA ARG A 42 12.95 18.77 8.95
C ARG A 42 12.31 18.96 7.57
N LYS A 43 12.06 17.87 6.84
CA LYS A 43 11.43 17.87 5.52
C LYS A 43 10.03 17.26 5.61
N VAL A 44 9.04 17.95 5.05
CA VAL A 44 7.67 17.42 4.89
C VAL A 44 7.59 16.40 3.77
N GLY A 45 6.56 15.55 3.78
CA GLY A 45 6.28 14.62 2.69
C GLY A 45 7.38 13.59 2.43
N ALA A 46 8.19 13.23 3.43
CA ALA A 46 9.33 12.32 3.25
C ALA A 46 8.94 10.98 2.59
N LYS A 47 7.77 10.43 2.93
CA LYS A 47 7.25 9.20 2.33
C LYS A 47 6.82 9.37 0.87
N ILE A 48 6.34 10.56 0.48
CA ILE A 48 6.05 10.90 -0.93
C ILE A 48 7.32 10.77 -1.75
N LEU A 49 8.42 11.37 -1.27
CA LEU A 49 9.73 11.40 -1.96
C LEU A 49 10.30 10.01 -2.25
N MET A 50 10.05 9.01 -1.40
CA MET A 50 10.55 7.65 -1.60
C MET A 50 9.60 6.75 -2.40
N SER A 51 8.34 7.16 -2.56
CA SER A 51 7.30 6.31 -3.12
C SER A 51 7.43 6.11 -4.64
N GLY A 52 6.91 4.99 -5.14
CA GLY A 52 6.89 4.70 -6.57
C GLY A 52 8.29 4.62 -7.21
N GLY A 53 9.32 4.27 -6.41
CA GLY A 53 10.71 4.34 -6.85
C GLY A 53 11.17 5.77 -7.10
N THR A 54 10.86 6.68 -6.17
CA THR A 54 11.11 8.14 -6.22
C THR A 54 10.33 8.91 -7.30
N ARG A 55 9.34 8.28 -7.93
CA ARG A 55 8.48 8.90 -8.96
C ARG A 55 7.13 9.37 -8.42
N CYS A 56 6.69 8.82 -7.29
CA CYS A 56 5.36 8.98 -6.71
C CYS A 56 4.22 8.52 -7.63
N ASN A 57 3.66 7.35 -7.31
CA ASN A 57 2.44 6.87 -7.95
C ASN A 57 1.24 7.54 -7.28
N LEU A 58 0.77 8.64 -7.88
CA LEU A 58 -0.22 9.57 -7.34
C LEU A 58 -1.57 8.88 -7.06
N THR A 59 -2.05 8.14 -8.05
CA THR A 59 -3.35 7.47 -8.03
C THR A 59 -3.38 6.40 -9.14
N GLN A 60 -4.56 5.82 -9.38
CA GLN A 60 -4.81 4.82 -10.40
C GLN A 60 -5.83 5.33 -11.43
N ALA A 61 -5.62 5.02 -12.70
CA ALA A 61 -6.56 5.25 -13.79
C ALA A 61 -7.77 4.31 -13.68
N THR A 62 -8.65 4.60 -12.73
CA THR A 62 -9.89 3.87 -12.47
C THR A 62 -10.92 4.80 -11.85
N ASP A 63 -12.18 4.36 -11.79
CA ASP A 63 -13.24 5.13 -11.14
C ASP A 63 -13.24 4.94 -9.61
N LYS A 64 -14.16 5.60 -8.92
CA LYS A 64 -14.32 5.48 -7.46
C LYS A 64 -14.55 4.03 -7.03
N ARG A 65 -15.25 3.22 -7.84
CA ARG A 65 -15.53 1.80 -7.54
C ARG A 65 -14.27 0.96 -7.63
N GLY A 66 -13.40 1.23 -8.60
CA GLY A 66 -12.10 0.58 -8.72
C GLY A 66 -11.20 0.86 -7.52
N ILE A 67 -11.20 2.10 -7.02
CA ILE A 67 -10.49 2.42 -5.77
C ILE A 67 -11.09 1.64 -4.59
N VAL A 68 -12.41 1.67 -4.39
CA VAL A 68 -13.09 0.92 -3.30
C VAL A 68 -12.75 -0.57 -3.36
N ALA A 69 -12.81 -1.19 -4.54
CA ALA A 69 -12.49 -2.60 -4.71
C ALA A 69 -11.04 -2.95 -4.34
N ALA A 70 -10.10 -2.02 -4.52
CA ALA A 70 -8.68 -2.22 -4.17
C ALA A 70 -8.41 -2.26 -2.66
N PHE A 71 -9.36 -1.81 -1.82
CA PHE A 71 -9.30 -1.89 -0.35
C PHE A 71 -10.10 -3.07 0.23
N GLY A 72 -10.75 -3.88 -0.62
CA GLY A 72 -11.54 -5.03 -0.18
C GLY A 72 -12.69 -4.63 0.76
N GLU A 73 -12.84 -5.34 1.88
CA GLU A 73 -13.93 -5.14 2.84
C GLU A 73 -13.95 -3.73 3.45
N SER A 74 -12.77 -3.14 3.72
CA SER A 74 -12.65 -1.78 4.27
C SER A 74 -12.95 -0.69 3.24
N GLY A 75 -13.04 -1.03 1.95
CA GLY A 75 -13.20 -0.06 0.87
C GLY A 75 -14.49 0.76 0.95
N ALA A 76 -15.57 0.22 1.53
CA ALA A 76 -16.84 0.94 1.66
C ALA A 76 -16.70 2.22 2.50
N PHE A 77 -15.73 2.27 3.43
CA PHE A 77 -15.43 3.45 4.23
C PHE A 77 -15.01 4.66 3.38
N LEU A 78 -14.44 4.43 2.20
CA LEU A 78 -13.93 5.48 1.31
C LEU A 78 -15.00 6.16 0.44
N HIS A 79 -16.26 5.69 0.44
CA HIS A 79 -17.28 6.19 -0.48
C HIS A 79 -17.46 7.72 -0.41
N SER A 80 -17.59 8.27 0.79
CA SER A 80 -17.78 9.71 0.98
C SER A 80 -16.53 10.51 0.63
N ALA A 81 -15.34 10.01 0.98
CA ALA A 81 -14.07 10.66 0.67
C ALA A 81 -13.85 10.73 -0.85
N LEU A 82 -14.06 9.62 -1.56
CA LEU A 82 -13.96 9.55 -3.02
C LEU A 82 -15.06 10.32 -3.74
N ALA A 83 -16.20 10.57 -3.08
CA ALA A 83 -17.23 11.45 -3.60
C ALA A 83 -16.75 12.90 -3.69
N ARG A 84 -15.95 13.36 -2.72
CA ARG A 84 -15.40 14.73 -2.66
C ARG A 84 -14.13 14.92 -3.46
N LEU A 85 -13.25 13.92 -3.49
CA LEU A 85 -12.02 13.97 -4.25
C LEU A 85 -11.75 12.60 -4.89
N SER A 86 -12.13 12.45 -6.15
CA SER A 86 -11.96 11.22 -6.94
C SER A 86 -10.55 11.14 -7.57
N PRO A 87 -10.19 10.02 -8.22
CA PRO A 87 -8.93 9.93 -8.98
C PRO A 87 -8.79 11.01 -10.05
N GLU A 88 -9.88 11.33 -10.76
CA GLU A 88 -9.91 12.40 -11.76
C GLU A 88 -9.67 13.77 -11.11
N ASP A 89 -10.30 14.03 -9.97
CA ASP A 89 -10.12 15.29 -9.23
C ASP A 89 -8.68 15.42 -8.70
N VAL A 90 -8.06 14.34 -8.22
CA VAL A 90 -6.65 14.33 -7.79
C VAL A 90 -5.72 14.67 -8.96
N VAL A 91 -5.94 14.07 -10.13
CA VAL A 91 -5.16 14.38 -11.33
C VAL A 91 -5.32 15.85 -11.70
N GLY A 92 -6.56 16.33 -11.81
CA GLY A 92 -6.85 17.72 -12.12
C GLY A 92 -6.21 18.69 -11.12
N TRP A 93 -6.28 18.38 -9.82
CA TRP A 93 -5.66 19.19 -8.77
C TRP A 93 -4.14 19.31 -8.98
N PHE A 94 -3.44 18.19 -9.19
CA PHE A 94 -1.98 18.23 -9.43
C PHE A 94 -1.61 18.95 -10.73
N GLU A 95 -2.43 18.82 -11.79
CA GLU A 95 -2.22 19.55 -13.04
C GLU A 95 -2.38 21.06 -12.85
N THR A 96 -3.38 21.51 -12.09
CA THR A 96 -3.54 22.94 -11.74
C THR A 96 -2.37 23.47 -10.91
N MET A 97 -1.76 22.61 -10.08
CA MET A 97 -0.55 22.92 -9.31
C MET A 97 0.75 22.83 -10.12
N GLY A 98 0.65 22.64 -11.44
CA GLY A 98 1.78 22.62 -12.37
C GLY A 98 2.53 21.29 -12.41
N VAL A 99 1.87 20.17 -12.09
CA VAL A 99 2.43 18.82 -12.16
C VAL A 99 1.63 18.02 -13.20
N PRO A 100 2.01 18.08 -14.50
CA PRO A 100 1.40 17.24 -15.53
C PRO A 100 1.54 15.76 -15.20
N THR A 101 0.56 14.94 -15.56
CA THR A 101 0.55 13.50 -15.24
C THR A 101 0.66 12.62 -16.49
N LYS A 102 0.99 11.35 -16.28
CA LYS A 102 0.97 10.30 -17.31
C LYS A 102 0.43 9.00 -16.74
N VAL A 103 -0.23 8.21 -17.59
CA VAL A 103 -0.77 6.89 -17.26
C VAL A 103 0.15 5.82 -17.85
N GLU A 104 0.60 4.87 -17.02
CA GLU A 104 1.32 3.68 -17.49
C GLU A 104 0.35 2.55 -17.88
N GLU A 105 0.82 1.55 -18.62
CA GLU A 105 0.01 0.39 -19.07
C GLU A 105 -0.69 -0.36 -17.91
N THR A 106 -0.11 -0.30 -16.71
CA THR A 106 -0.68 -0.91 -15.49
C THR A 106 -1.78 -0.06 -14.82
N GLY A 107 -2.16 1.06 -15.45
CA GLY A 107 -3.11 2.05 -14.95
C GLY A 107 -2.52 3.08 -13.99
N LYS A 108 -1.29 2.86 -13.51
CA LYS A 108 -0.65 3.73 -12.51
C LYS A 108 -0.46 5.14 -13.07
N ILE A 109 -0.75 6.15 -12.27
CA ILE A 109 -0.61 7.55 -12.66
C ILE A 109 0.60 8.16 -11.94
N PHE A 110 1.56 8.62 -12.73
CA PHE A 110 2.78 9.27 -12.25
C PHE A 110 2.83 10.73 -12.74
N PRO A 111 3.61 11.61 -12.08
CA PRO A 111 4.00 12.87 -12.71
C PRO A 111 4.75 12.57 -14.02
N ALA A 112 4.50 13.38 -15.05
CA ALA A 112 5.13 13.24 -16.36
C ALA A 112 6.67 13.30 -16.27
N SER A 113 7.19 14.04 -15.29
CA SER A 113 8.61 14.19 -14.96
C SER A 113 9.25 12.98 -14.30
N ASP A 114 8.47 11.96 -13.90
CA ASP A 114 8.94 10.84 -13.05
C ASP A 114 9.57 11.29 -11.72
N SER A 115 9.18 12.45 -11.19
CA SER A 115 9.77 13.04 -9.98
C SER A 115 8.76 13.16 -8.84
N ALA A 116 8.97 12.40 -7.76
CA ALA A 116 8.21 12.56 -6.53
C ALA A 116 8.46 13.93 -5.85
N VAL A 117 9.56 14.61 -6.19
CA VAL A 117 9.87 15.95 -5.69
C VAL A 117 8.82 16.94 -6.19
N ASP A 118 8.38 16.83 -7.45
CA ASP A 118 7.42 17.76 -8.04
C ASP A 118 6.08 17.68 -7.33
N VAL A 119 5.64 16.45 -7.01
CA VAL A 119 4.44 16.17 -6.22
C VAL A 119 4.55 16.76 -4.81
N GLN A 120 5.67 16.52 -4.13
CA GLN A 120 5.89 17.01 -2.77
C GLN A 120 5.96 18.55 -2.73
N GLN A 121 6.58 19.18 -3.72
CA GLN A 121 6.68 20.64 -3.83
C GLN A 121 5.34 21.28 -4.18
N ALA A 122 4.52 20.65 -5.02
CA ALA A 122 3.17 21.11 -5.29
C ALA A 122 2.32 21.16 -4.00
N LEU A 123 2.32 20.09 -3.21
CA LEU A 123 1.62 20.06 -1.92
C LEU A 123 2.17 21.09 -0.94
N LEU A 124 3.50 21.23 -0.84
CA LEU A 124 4.12 22.22 0.04
C LEU A 124 3.78 23.66 -0.39
N ARG A 125 3.77 23.96 -1.69
CA ARG A 125 3.32 25.27 -2.19
C ARG A 125 1.89 25.55 -1.81
N ALA A 126 0.97 24.59 -2.01
CA ALA A 126 -0.44 24.76 -1.61
C ALA A 126 -0.58 25.09 -0.12
N VAL A 127 0.18 24.40 0.74
CA VAL A 127 0.20 24.69 2.19
C VAL A 127 0.71 26.11 2.49
N ILE A 128 1.78 26.56 1.83
CA ILE A 128 2.36 27.88 2.06
C ILE A 128 1.44 29.00 1.52
N GLU A 129 0.92 28.84 0.30
CA GLU A 129 0.12 29.84 -0.40
C GLU A 129 -1.28 30.02 0.21
N SER A 130 -1.84 28.97 0.82
CA SER A 130 -3.11 29.04 1.56
C SER A 130 -2.99 29.72 2.93
N GLY A 131 -1.78 30.04 3.40
CA GLY A 131 -1.56 30.74 4.67
C GLY A 131 -1.50 29.85 5.91
N VAL A 132 -1.33 28.54 5.74
CA VAL A 132 -1.11 27.60 6.86
C VAL A 132 0.16 27.98 7.62
N THR A 133 0.09 27.96 8.95
CA THR A 133 1.30 28.02 9.77
C THR A 133 1.89 26.62 9.88
N LEU A 134 2.97 26.36 9.14
CA LEU A 134 3.68 25.07 9.16
C LEU A 134 4.90 25.13 10.09
N LEU A 135 4.94 24.26 11.09
CA LEU A 135 6.10 24.07 11.96
C LEU A 135 6.71 22.68 11.74
N THR A 136 7.88 22.65 11.12
CA THR A 136 8.73 21.45 11.01
C THR A 136 9.60 21.29 12.26
N GLU A 137 10.29 20.15 12.38
CA GLU A 137 11.14 19.81 13.54
C GLU A 137 10.38 19.97 14.87
N THR A 138 9.08 19.72 14.83
CA THR A 138 8.15 19.92 15.95
C THR A 138 7.39 18.62 16.17
N GLY A 139 8.04 17.69 16.85
CA GLY A 139 7.45 16.41 17.23
C GLY A 139 6.39 16.60 18.30
N VAL A 140 5.17 16.12 18.02
CA VAL A 140 4.12 16.02 19.03
C VAL A 140 4.46 14.87 19.97
N GLU A 141 4.25 15.09 21.28
CA GLU A 141 4.50 14.11 22.33
C GLU A 141 3.18 13.56 22.88
N SER A 142 2.15 14.42 23.00
CA SER A 142 0.80 14.01 23.39
C SER A 142 -0.27 14.94 22.85
N VAL A 143 -1.49 14.39 22.72
CA VAL A 143 -2.71 15.11 22.38
C VAL A 143 -3.71 14.87 23.49
N GLN A 144 -4.20 15.93 24.10
CA GLN A 144 -5.14 15.87 25.22
C GLN A 144 -6.40 16.67 24.88
N LYS A 145 -7.57 16.15 25.22
CA LYS A 145 -8.81 16.95 25.23
C LYS A 145 -8.93 17.64 26.59
N ARG A 146 -8.98 18.98 26.61
CA ARG A 146 -9.14 19.81 27.82
C ARG A 146 -10.44 20.62 27.69
N GLY A 147 -11.54 20.08 28.20
CA GLY A 147 -12.86 20.67 28.01
C GLY A 147 -13.27 20.65 26.53
N GLU A 148 -13.59 21.80 25.97
CA GLU A 148 -14.00 21.93 24.56
C GLU A 148 -12.81 22.01 23.58
N GLU A 149 -11.61 22.27 24.08
CA GLU A 149 -10.40 22.43 23.27
C GLU A 149 -9.48 21.21 23.35
N PHE A 150 -8.53 21.14 22.43
CA PHE A 150 -7.39 20.23 22.47
C PHE A 150 -6.13 20.99 22.86
N CYS A 151 -5.29 20.35 23.67
CA CYS A 151 -3.93 20.76 23.94
C CYS A 151 -2.98 19.75 23.29
N VAL A 152 -2.18 20.24 22.33
CA VAL A 152 -1.14 19.47 21.64
C VAL A 152 0.21 19.85 22.24
N ILE A 153 0.84 18.89 22.89
CA ILE A 153 2.12 19.08 23.60
C ILE A 153 3.25 18.65 22.68
N THR A 154 4.26 19.52 22.56
CA THR A 154 5.46 19.28 21.76
C THR A 154 6.70 19.65 22.56
N SER A 155 7.88 19.26 22.08
CA SER A 155 9.16 19.69 22.63
C SER A 155 9.38 21.22 22.59
N ARG A 156 8.55 21.97 21.86
CA ARG A 156 8.63 23.42 21.68
C ARG A 156 7.56 24.20 22.46
N GLY A 157 6.66 23.51 23.15
CA GLY A 157 5.56 24.10 23.92
C GLY A 157 4.20 23.47 23.65
N GLU A 158 3.18 24.05 24.27
CA GLU A 158 1.78 23.67 24.11
C GLU A 158 1.10 24.51 23.02
N TYR A 159 0.28 23.87 22.19
CA TYR A 159 -0.57 24.52 21.20
C TYR A 159 -2.03 24.17 21.47
N LEU A 160 -2.89 25.17 21.55
CA LEU A 160 -4.33 25.00 21.77
C LEU A 160 -5.08 25.03 20.44
N GLY A 161 -5.98 24.09 20.23
CA GLY A 161 -6.81 24.01 19.03
C GLY A 161 -8.24 23.60 19.34
N ARG A 162 -9.22 24.17 18.66
CA ARG A 162 -10.63 23.74 18.78
C ARG A 162 -10.81 22.32 18.25
N GLN A 163 -10.12 22.02 17.16
CA GLN A 163 -10.14 20.73 16.48
C GLN A 163 -8.72 20.23 16.22
N VAL A 164 -8.53 18.90 16.20
CA VAL A 164 -7.25 18.26 15.89
C VAL A 164 -7.47 17.20 14.82
N MET A 165 -6.59 17.16 13.82
CA MET A 165 -6.56 16.09 12.83
C MET A 165 -5.27 15.28 12.95
N LEU A 166 -5.41 13.97 13.12
CA LEU A 166 -4.29 13.03 13.10
C LEU A 166 -4.07 12.52 11.68
N THR A 167 -2.93 12.87 11.10
CA THR A 167 -2.50 12.44 9.75
C THR A 167 -1.06 11.91 9.76
N THR A 168 -0.66 11.31 10.88
CA THR A 168 0.72 10.88 11.16
C THR A 168 1.16 9.62 10.39
N GLY A 169 0.25 9.03 9.61
CA GLY A 169 0.48 7.81 8.86
C GLY A 169 0.59 6.58 9.76
N GLY A 170 1.13 5.50 9.19
CA GLY A 170 1.31 4.23 9.89
C GLY A 170 2.69 4.03 10.49
N ARG A 171 3.20 2.80 10.37
CA ARG A 171 4.52 2.36 10.86
C ARG A 171 5.49 1.97 9.75
N SER A 172 5.03 1.93 8.50
CA SER A 172 5.87 1.52 7.38
C SER A 172 6.87 2.61 7.00
N TYR A 173 8.07 2.19 6.61
CA TYR A 173 9.22 3.06 6.37
C TYR A 173 9.48 4.07 7.51
N PRO A 174 9.84 3.62 8.72
CA PRO A 174 10.01 4.51 9.88
C PRO A 174 11.09 5.58 9.70
N GLY A 175 12.04 5.38 8.77
CA GLY A 175 13.00 6.41 8.36
C GLY A 175 12.38 7.68 7.76
N CYS A 176 11.09 7.64 7.39
CA CYS A 176 10.31 8.81 6.98
C CYS A 176 9.58 9.51 8.14
N GLY A 177 9.73 9.05 9.38
CA GLY A 177 9.06 9.60 10.57
C GLY A 177 7.72 8.94 10.92
N THR A 178 7.24 8.00 10.11
CA THR A 178 6.05 7.17 10.35
C THR A 178 6.35 6.07 11.37
N THR A 179 6.29 6.42 12.65
CA THR A 179 6.67 5.56 13.79
C THR A 179 5.50 4.99 14.57
N GLY A 180 4.26 5.33 14.17
CA GLY A 180 3.03 4.88 14.86
C GLY A 180 2.63 5.71 16.08
N ASP A 181 3.20 6.91 16.26
CA ASP A 181 2.93 7.77 17.42
C ASP A 181 1.44 8.13 17.54
N GLY A 182 0.78 8.35 16.40
CA GLY A 182 -0.66 8.65 16.35
C GLY A 182 -1.53 7.56 16.97
N TYR A 183 -1.09 6.30 16.91
CA TYR A 183 -1.82 5.19 17.53
C TYR A 183 -1.84 5.31 19.05
N ALA A 184 -0.72 5.75 19.66
CA ALA A 184 -0.66 5.93 21.10
C ALA A 184 -1.59 7.06 21.56
N TRP A 185 -1.62 8.17 20.82
CA TRP A 185 -2.52 9.29 21.14
C TRP A 185 -3.99 8.93 20.93
N ALA A 186 -4.32 8.26 19.82
CA ALA A 186 -5.69 7.79 19.56
C ALA A 186 -6.14 6.81 20.63
N SER A 187 -5.27 5.87 21.03
CA SER A 187 -5.54 4.93 22.12
C SER A 187 -5.76 5.63 23.46
N ALA A 188 -4.94 6.63 23.80
CA ALA A 188 -5.11 7.44 25.00
C ALA A 188 -6.42 8.26 25.00
N LEU A 189 -6.94 8.58 23.82
CA LEU A 189 -8.23 9.25 23.61
C LEU A 189 -9.42 8.26 23.52
N GLY A 190 -9.17 6.97 23.74
CA GLY A 190 -10.20 5.93 23.86
C GLY A 190 -10.41 5.07 22.61
N HIS A 191 -9.65 5.26 21.54
CA HIS A 191 -9.80 4.48 20.31
C HIS A 191 -9.18 3.08 20.40
N THR A 192 -9.82 2.13 19.73
CA THR A 192 -9.28 0.81 19.47
C THR A 192 -8.27 0.86 18.33
N ILE A 193 -7.07 0.34 18.58
CA ILE A 193 -6.03 0.17 17.54
C ILE A 193 -6.03 -1.27 17.05
N VAL A 194 -6.53 -1.49 15.84
CA VAL A 194 -6.37 -2.77 15.14
C VAL A 194 -4.89 -3.02 14.92
N ARG A 195 -4.39 -4.17 15.40
CA ARG A 195 -2.96 -4.47 15.49
C ARG A 195 -2.20 -4.13 14.18
N PRO A 196 -1.30 -3.13 14.20
CA PRO A 196 -0.52 -2.77 13.02
C PRO A 196 0.40 -3.90 12.55
N ARG A 197 0.38 -4.19 11.25
CA ARG A 197 1.19 -5.22 10.58
C ARG A 197 1.81 -4.66 9.29
N PRO A 198 3.00 -5.13 8.89
CA PRO A 198 3.55 -4.81 7.58
C PRO A 198 2.61 -5.31 6.46
N ALA A 199 2.34 -4.47 5.46
CA ALA A 199 1.57 -4.82 4.28
C ALA A 199 2.22 -4.21 3.03
N LEU A 200 1.90 -4.79 1.86
CA LEU A 200 2.64 -4.53 0.62
C LEU A 200 4.16 -4.67 0.86
N VAL A 201 4.57 -5.82 1.41
CA VAL A 201 5.93 -6.06 1.88
C VAL A 201 6.55 -7.29 1.18
N PRO A 202 7.84 -7.24 0.80
CA PRO A 202 8.52 -8.42 0.27
C PRO A 202 8.55 -9.57 1.27
N LEU A 203 8.42 -10.79 0.77
CA LEU A 203 8.39 -12.02 1.57
C LEU A 203 9.78 -12.66 1.61
N THR A 204 10.13 -13.27 2.74
CA THR A 204 11.39 -14.00 2.91
C THR A 204 11.15 -15.49 2.84
N ALA A 205 12.11 -16.26 2.32
CA ALA A 205 11.99 -17.70 2.17
C ALA A 205 13.29 -18.42 2.56
N PRO A 206 13.21 -19.65 3.09
CA PRO A 206 14.40 -20.50 3.27
C PRO A 206 14.97 -20.92 1.91
N LYS A 207 16.29 -21.13 1.84
CA LYS A 207 16.98 -21.57 0.61
C LYS A 207 16.31 -22.81 0.01
N GLY A 208 16.19 -22.84 -1.30
CA GLY A 208 15.56 -23.94 -2.03
C GLY A 208 15.76 -23.82 -3.54
N TRP A 209 14.94 -24.54 -4.31
CA TRP A 209 15.00 -24.56 -5.78
C TRP A 209 14.89 -23.16 -6.41
N TRP A 210 14.18 -22.25 -5.75
CA TRP A 210 13.96 -20.88 -6.20
C TRP A 210 15.20 -19.98 -6.04
N THR A 211 16.19 -20.37 -5.23
CA THR A 211 17.31 -19.48 -4.85
C THR A 211 18.16 -19.07 -6.05
N GLU A 212 18.41 -20.02 -6.97
CA GLU A 212 19.16 -19.77 -8.22
C GLU A 212 18.37 -18.93 -9.24
N LEU A 213 17.12 -18.56 -8.93
CA LEU A 213 16.27 -17.70 -9.78
C LEU A 213 16.33 -16.23 -9.39
N SER A 214 17.13 -15.84 -8.39
CA SER A 214 17.27 -14.43 -7.99
C SER A 214 17.50 -13.51 -9.20
N GLY A 215 16.76 -12.40 -9.21
CA GLY A 215 16.73 -11.41 -10.29
C GLY A 215 15.79 -11.75 -11.45
N LEU A 216 15.17 -12.92 -11.46
CA LEU A 216 14.19 -13.29 -12.49
C LEU A 216 12.82 -12.65 -12.20
N THR A 217 12.33 -11.88 -13.17
CA THR A 217 10.99 -11.29 -13.16
C THR A 217 10.09 -12.05 -14.13
N LEU A 218 8.86 -12.32 -13.69
CA LEU A 218 7.78 -12.85 -14.51
C LEU A 218 6.67 -11.78 -14.58
N PRO A 219 6.15 -11.46 -15.78
CA PRO A 219 5.15 -10.40 -15.92
C PRO A 219 3.76 -10.81 -15.46
N ASP A 220 3.43 -12.11 -15.51
CA ASP A 220 2.09 -12.61 -15.27
C ASP A 220 2.13 -13.96 -14.55
N VAL A 221 1.80 -13.94 -13.26
CA VAL A 221 1.74 -15.10 -12.36
C VAL A 221 0.48 -14.97 -11.52
N VAL A 222 -0.26 -16.06 -11.33
CA VAL A 222 -1.28 -16.13 -10.28
C VAL A 222 -0.63 -16.68 -9.02
N LEU A 223 -0.72 -15.92 -7.93
CA LEU A 223 -0.13 -16.25 -6.65
C LEU A 223 -1.23 -16.40 -5.60
N LYS A 224 -1.26 -17.54 -4.92
CA LYS A 224 -2.20 -17.83 -3.83
C LYS A 224 -1.45 -17.93 -2.52
N VAL A 225 -2.04 -17.41 -1.45
CA VAL A 225 -1.62 -17.70 -0.08
C VAL A 225 -2.52 -18.82 0.43
N VAL A 226 -1.91 -19.91 0.89
CA VAL A 226 -2.60 -21.10 1.38
C VAL A 226 -2.13 -21.37 2.80
N GLY A 227 -3.07 -21.66 3.72
CA GLY A 227 -2.78 -21.96 5.12
C GLY A 227 -4.04 -22.40 5.88
N GLY A 228 -3.92 -22.62 7.20
CA GLY A 228 -5.07 -22.90 8.07
C GLY A 228 -5.60 -24.35 8.01
N GLY A 229 -4.72 -25.35 7.89
CA GLY A 229 -5.16 -26.76 7.83
C GLY A 229 -5.42 -27.24 6.41
N GLU A 230 -6.67 -27.56 6.04
CA GLU A 230 -7.11 -28.16 4.76
C GLU A 230 -6.89 -27.27 3.50
N LYS A 231 -5.66 -26.77 3.29
CA LYS A 231 -5.25 -25.96 2.13
C LYS A 231 -6.25 -24.83 1.80
N VAL A 232 -6.74 -24.13 2.82
CA VAL A 232 -7.68 -23.03 2.63
C VAL A 232 -6.97 -21.88 1.91
N LYS A 233 -7.60 -21.35 0.86
CA LYS A 233 -7.10 -20.18 0.14
C LYS A 233 -7.38 -18.93 0.98
N LEU A 234 -6.31 -18.31 1.48
CA LEU A 234 -6.38 -17.11 2.32
C LEU A 234 -6.37 -15.81 1.49
N ALA A 235 -5.65 -15.80 0.38
CA ALA A 235 -5.61 -14.69 -0.56
C ALA A 235 -5.16 -15.14 -1.96
N GLU A 236 -5.44 -14.33 -2.96
CA GLU A 236 -5.03 -14.55 -4.35
C GLU A 236 -4.82 -13.21 -5.05
N ASP A 237 -3.77 -13.11 -5.87
CA ASP A 237 -3.56 -11.98 -6.77
C ASP A 237 -2.88 -12.46 -8.06
N ARG A 238 -3.04 -11.69 -9.14
CA ARG A 238 -2.42 -11.96 -10.45
C ARG A 238 -1.62 -10.75 -10.89
N GLY A 239 -0.37 -10.97 -11.28
CA GLY A 239 0.46 -9.94 -11.85
C GLY A 239 1.94 -10.31 -11.80
N SER A 240 2.79 -9.29 -11.88
CA SER A 240 4.23 -9.53 -11.93
C SER A 240 4.77 -10.10 -10.61
N PHE A 241 5.75 -11.00 -10.73
CA PHE A 241 6.44 -11.70 -9.67
C PHE A 241 7.95 -11.55 -9.84
N LEU A 242 8.69 -11.34 -8.75
CA LEU A 242 10.14 -11.20 -8.76
C LEU A 242 10.77 -12.16 -7.73
N PHE A 243 11.67 -13.01 -8.20
CA PHE A 243 12.59 -13.74 -7.32
C PHE A 243 13.71 -12.80 -6.85
N THR A 244 13.96 -12.75 -5.54
CA THR A 244 15.03 -11.95 -4.94
C THR A 244 16.06 -12.85 -4.26
N HIS A 245 17.18 -12.29 -3.82
CA HIS A 245 18.20 -13.04 -3.07
C HIS A 245 17.74 -13.51 -1.67
N PHE A 246 16.59 -13.04 -1.18
CA PHE A 246 16.06 -13.36 0.15
C PHE A 246 14.68 -14.04 0.13
N GLY A 247 14.03 -14.11 -1.03
CA GLY A 247 12.68 -14.62 -1.17
C GLY A 247 12.00 -14.01 -2.38
N TYR A 248 10.86 -13.34 -2.17
CA TYR A 248 9.95 -12.96 -3.24
C TYR A 248 9.51 -11.49 -3.12
N SER A 249 9.30 -10.85 -4.26
CA SER A 249 8.80 -9.48 -4.39
C SER A 249 7.97 -9.35 -5.68
N GLY A 250 7.65 -8.12 -6.06
CA GLY A 250 6.81 -7.82 -7.21
C GLY A 250 5.34 -7.63 -6.82
N PRO A 251 4.54 -6.94 -7.66
CA PRO A 251 3.19 -6.52 -7.30
C PRO A 251 2.29 -7.62 -6.73
N SER A 252 2.30 -8.82 -7.32
CA SER A 252 1.47 -9.94 -6.86
C SER A 252 1.84 -10.39 -5.44
N VAL A 253 3.14 -10.48 -5.14
CA VAL A 253 3.66 -10.82 -3.81
C VAL A 253 3.29 -9.75 -2.79
N LEU A 254 3.47 -8.47 -3.14
CA LEU A 254 3.14 -7.36 -2.25
C LEU A 254 1.65 -7.35 -1.93
N ASN A 255 0.77 -7.53 -2.93
CA ASN A 255 -0.68 -7.55 -2.73
C ASN A 255 -1.15 -8.67 -1.80
N VAL A 256 -0.57 -9.87 -1.89
CA VAL A 256 -0.96 -10.99 -1.00
C VAL A 256 -0.25 -10.99 0.35
N SER A 257 0.79 -10.16 0.53
CA SER A 257 1.62 -10.16 1.75
C SER A 257 0.84 -9.87 3.04
N ARG A 258 -0.29 -9.13 2.96
CA ARG A 258 -1.16 -8.87 4.11
C ARG A 258 -1.71 -10.17 4.72
N ALA A 259 -2.13 -11.12 3.89
CA ALA A 259 -2.65 -12.40 4.37
C ALA A 259 -1.55 -13.21 5.09
N VAL A 260 -0.30 -13.11 4.59
CA VAL A 260 0.86 -13.73 5.24
C VAL A 260 1.14 -13.10 6.62
N THR A 261 1.09 -11.77 6.74
CA THR A 261 1.35 -11.11 8.04
C THR A 261 0.21 -11.28 9.02
N GLN A 262 -1.04 -11.42 8.56
CA GLN A 262 -2.19 -11.76 9.40
C GLN A 262 -2.07 -13.14 10.06
N HIS A 263 -1.44 -14.09 9.37
CA HIS A 263 -1.20 -15.46 9.85
C HIS A 263 0.28 -15.67 10.25
N SER A 264 0.96 -14.60 10.65
CA SER A 264 2.36 -14.67 11.04
C SER A 264 2.55 -15.65 12.22
N GLY A 265 3.47 -16.61 12.05
CA GLY A 265 3.75 -17.66 13.04
C GLY A 265 3.07 -18.99 12.75
N ASP A 266 2.13 -19.06 11.81
CA ASP A 266 1.56 -20.33 11.34
C ASP A 266 2.51 -21.00 10.31
N PRO A 267 3.12 -22.15 10.63
CA PRO A 267 4.06 -22.83 9.73
C PRO A 267 3.38 -23.47 8.51
N SER A 268 2.05 -23.57 8.48
CA SER A 268 1.31 -24.11 7.34
C SER A 268 1.18 -23.11 6.18
N VAL A 269 1.40 -21.82 6.46
CA VAL A 269 1.24 -20.74 5.48
C VAL A 269 2.38 -20.75 4.47
N HIS A 270 2.03 -20.91 3.19
CA HIS A 270 2.95 -20.87 2.06
C HIS A 270 2.29 -20.25 0.83
N LEU A 271 3.07 -19.94 -0.20
CA LEU A 271 2.50 -19.53 -1.48
C LEU A 271 2.36 -20.71 -2.43
N VAL A 272 1.38 -20.63 -3.30
CA VAL A 272 1.24 -21.51 -4.46
C VAL A 272 1.22 -20.63 -5.71
N ALA A 273 2.18 -20.88 -6.61
CA ALA A 273 2.33 -20.14 -7.85
C ALA A 273 1.82 -20.95 -9.05
N ASP A 274 1.04 -20.28 -9.87
CA ASP A 274 0.69 -20.69 -11.22
C ASP A 274 1.46 -19.82 -12.20
N TRP A 275 2.47 -20.42 -12.83
CA TRP A 275 3.40 -19.76 -13.74
C TRP A 275 2.83 -19.54 -15.15
N LEU A 276 1.74 -20.21 -15.49
CA LEU A 276 1.10 -20.13 -16.81
C LEU A 276 -0.41 -19.90 -16.65
N PRO A 277 -0.84 -18.78 -16.05
CA PRO A 277 -2.25 -18.54 -15.75
C PRO A 277 -3.13 -18.42 -17.00
N GLN A 278 -2.55 -18.18 -18.17
CA GLN A 278 -3.22 -18.13 -19.47
C GLN A 278 -3.57 -19.51 -20.04
N LEU A 279 -3.06 -20.60 -19.48
CA LEU A 279 -3.35 -21.98 -19.91
C LEU A 279 -3.94 -22.79 -18.76
N THR A 280 -5.03 -23.50 -18.99
CA THR A 280 -5.58 -24.45 -18.01
C THR A 280 -4.75 -25.74 -17.97
N SER A 281 -4.86 -26.50 -16.88
CA SER A 281 -4.22 -27.83 -16.77
C SER A 281 -4.65 -28.77 -17.89
N ASP A 282 -5.92 -28.71 -18.31
CA ASP A 282 -6.45 -29.52 -19.41
C ASP A 282 -5.88 -29.10 -20.77
N GLN A 283 -5.71 -27.79 -21.00
CA GLN A 283 -5.06 -27.28 -22.20
C GLN A 283 -3.60 -27.74 -22.28
N LEU A 284 -2.85 -27.66 -21.17
CA LEU A 284 -1.47 -28.16 -21.09
C LEU A 284 -1.41 -29.67 -21.34
N SER A 285 -2.32 -30.44 -20.73
CA SER A 285 -2.41 -31.90 -20.93
C SER A 285 -2.70 -32.25 -22.38
N GLY A 286 -3.67 -31.59 -23.01
CA GLY A 286 -4.00 -31.77 -24.42
C GLY A 286 -2.82 -31.42 -25.34
N GLU A 287 -2.13 -30.32 -25.05
CA GLU A 287 -0.95 -29.90 -25.82
C GLU A 287 0.19 -30.92 -25.68
N PHE A 288 0.48 -31.40 -24.47
CA PHE A 288 1.52 -32.40 -24.24
C PHE A 288 1.22 -33.71 -24.99
N GLN A 289 -0.05 -34.14 -25.02
CA GLN A 289 -0.48 -35.32 -25.77
C GLN A 289 -0.31 -35.14 -27.28
N GLN A 290 -0.68 -33.97 -27.82
CA GLN A 290 -0.49 -33.68 -29.24
C GLN A 290 1.00 -33.66 -29.63
N LEU A 291 1.85 -33.07 -28.80
CA LEU A 291 3.30 -33.02 -29.04
C LEU A 291 3.96 -34.40 -28.93
N ALA A 292 3.44 -35.29 -28.09
CA ALA A 292 3.90 -36.67 -27.99
C ALA A 292 3.57 -37.52 -29.24
N GLN A 293 2.53 -37.15 -30.00
CA GLN A 293 2.10 -37.87 -31.21
C GLN A 293 2.81 -37.41 -32.50
N LYS A 294 3.50 -36.25 -32.49
CA LYS A 294 4.19 -35.72 -33.68
C LYS A 294 5.54 -36.41 -33.91
N SER A 295 5.77 -36.89 -35.13
CA SER A 295 7.05 -37.45 -35.57
C SER A 295 8.18 -36.40 -35.52
N GLY A 296 9.36 -36.77 -35.00
CA GLY A 296 10.50 -35.85 -34.82
C GLY A 296 10.47 -35.02 -33.52
N GLY A 297 9.76 -35.54 -32.49
CA GLY A 297 9.34 -34.89 -31.25
C GLY A 297 10.19 -33.72 -30.71
N LYS A 298 9.50 -32.64 -30.34
CA LYS A 298 10.10 -31.50 -29.64
C LYS A 298 10.49 -31.91 -28.21
N GLN A 299 11.57 -31.34 -27.69
CA GLN A 299 11.93 -31.50 -26.27
C GLN A 299 10.98 -30.69 -25.39
N MET A 300 10.58 -31.24 -24.24
CA MET A 300 9.70 -30.55 -23.29
C MET A 300 10.31 -29.23 -22.81
N LYS A 301 11.62 -29.25 -22.51
CA LYS A 301 12.40 -28.06 -22.13
C LYS A 301 12.35 -26.96 -23.18
N SER A 302 12.49 -27.32 -24.46
CA SER A 302 12.44 -26.35 -25.57
C SER A 302 11.05 -25.72 -25.68
N ARG A 303 9.98 -26.51 -25.59
CA ARG A 303 8.61 -25.97 -25.66
C ARG A 303 8.29 -25.06 -24.48
N LEU A 304 8.61 -25.48 -23.27
CA LEU A 304 8.38 -24.65 -22.08
C LEU A 304 9.23 -23.37 -22.09
N GLY A 305 10.44 -23.42 -22.69
CA GLY A 305 11.30 -22.26 -22.88
C GLY A 305 10.74 -21.19 -23.83
N GLU A 306 9.71 -21.50 -24.61
CA GLU A 306 8.97 -20.52 -25.42
C GLU A 306 7.90 -19.78 -24.60
N LEU A 307 7.49 -20.34 -23.47
CA LEU A 307 6.43 -19.82 -22.61
C LEU A 307 7.00 -19.17 -21.34
N LEU A 308 8.11 -19.69 -20.84
CA LEU A 308 8.74 -19.30 -19.58
C LEU A 308 10.23 -19.09 -19.74
N PRO A 309 10.86 -18.26 -18.89
CA PRO A 309 12.31 -18.12 -18.87
C PRO A 309 13.02 -19.45 -18.64
N LYS A 310 14.07 -19.71 -19.42
CA LYS A 310 14.84 -20.98 -19.40
C LYS A 310 15.26 -21.41 -17.99
N ARG A 311 15.75 -20.47 -17.17
CA ARG A 311 16.17 -20.74 -15.78
C ARG A 311 15.03 -21.31 -14.93
N LEU A 312 13.82 -20.75 -15.05
CA LEU A 312 12.65 -21.25 -14.33
C LEU A 312 12.26 -22.66 -14.81
N VAL A 313 12.23 -22.87 -16.13
CA VAL A 313 11.93 -24.19 -16.71
C VAL A 313 12.89 -25.25 -16.17
N GLU A 314 14.20 -24.96 -16.17
CA GLU A 314 15.22 -25.87 -15.64
C GLU A 314 14.97 -26.21 -14.17
N SER A 315 14.74 -25.21 -13.32
CA SER A 315 14.47 -25.45 -11.89
C SER A 315 13.16 -26.21 -11.63
N LEU A 316 12.10 -25.95 -12.39
CA LEU A 316 10.83 -26.68 -12.27
C LEU A 316 10.97 -28.14 -12.71
N MET A 317 11.74 -28.40 -13.76
CA MET A 317 12.02 -29.76 -14.23
C MET A 317 12.85 -30.55 -13.20
N GLU A 318 13.86 -29.92 -12.59
CA GLU A 318 14.64 -30.50 -11.50
C GLU A 318 13.74 -30.82 -10.29
N GLN A 319 12.91 -29.87 -9.86
CA GLN A 319 11.96 -30.05 -8.77
C GLN A 319 10.98 -31.20 -9.04
N GLY A 320 10.45 -31.30 -10.26
CA GLY A 320 9.54 -32.36 -10.70
C GLY A 320 10.20 -33.71 -10.96
N ARG A 321 11.54 -33.77 -10.91
CA ARG A 321 12.37 -34.93 -11.31
C ARG A 321 12.08 -35.37 -12.74
N ILE A 322 12.09 -34.42 -13.68
CA ILE A 322 11.74 -34.58 -15.09
C ILE A 322 13.00 -34.35 -15.93
N PRO A 323 13.54 -35.38 -16.61
CA PRO A 323 14.74 -35.21 -17.44
C PRO A 323 14.47 -34.33 -18.66
N GLY A 324 15.09 -33.15 -18.72
CA GLY A 324 14.76 -32.12 -19.73
C GLY A 324 15.16 -32.40 -21.18
N GLU A 325 16.01 -33.40 -21.42
CA GLU A 325 16.53 -33.76 -22.75
C GLU A 325 15.58 -34.68 -23.52
N ARG A 326 14.59 -35.26 -22.84
CA ARG A 326 13.60 -36.16 -23.44
C ARG A 326 12.59 -35.39 -24.30
N THR A 327 12.16 -36.04 -25.36
CA THR A 327 11.04 -35.65 -26.21
C THR A 327 9.71 -35.92 -25.50
N PHE A 328 8.64 -35.24 -25.92
CA PHE A 328 7.30 -35.45 -25.35
C PHE A 328 6.82 -36.91 -25.41
N ALA A 329 7.23 -37.67 -26.43
CA ALA A 329 6.85 -39.07 -26.62
C ALA A 329 7.46 -40.02 -25.56
N GLU A 330 8.55 -39.62 -24.92
CA GLU A 330 9.29 -40.43 -23.94
C GLU A 330 8.77 -40.24 -22.50
N PHE A 331 7.89 -39.27 -22.26
CA PHE A 331 7.32 -39.02 -20.94
C PHE A 331 6.02 -39.81 -20.74
N SER A 332 5.95 -40.51 -19.61
CA SER A 332 4.72 -41.12 -19.13
C SER A 332 3.66 -40.07 -18.78
N ARG A 333 2.38 -40.48 -18.78
CA ARG A 333 1.28 -39.61 -18.31
C ARG A 333 1.53 -39.09 -16.88
N ALA A 334 2.13 -39.91 -16.01
CA ALA A 334 2.45 -39.49 -14.64
C ALA A 334 3.54 -38.40 -14.59
N GLU A 335 4.57 -38.48 -15.44
CA GLU A 335 5.59 -37.42 -15.57
C GLU A 335 4.99 -36.12 -16.12
N GLN A 336 4.13 -36.21 -17.13
CA GLN A 336 3.42 -35.06 -17.68
C GLN A 336 2.56 -34.38 -16.62
N GLN A 337 1.82 -35.15 -15.81
CA GLN A 337 1.00 -34.59 -14.74
C GLN A 337 1.85 -33.94 -13.63
N ARG A 338 3.02 -34.50 -13.29
CA ARG A 338 3.96 -33.83 -12.38
C ARG A 338 4.47 -32.49 -12.93
N MET A 339 4.75 -32.41 -14.24
CA MET A 339 5.16 -31.16 -14.87
C MET A 339 4.04 -30.12 -14.82
N ILE A 340 2.81 -30.53 -15.14
CA ILE A 340 1.63 -29.65 -15.06
C ILE A 340 1.45 -29.16 -13.62
N GLY A 341 1.56 -30.04 -12.62
CA GLY A 341 1.55 -29.65 -11.21
C GLY A 341 2.64 -28.63 -10.86
N ALA A 342 3.88 -28.83 -11.35
CA ALA A 342 4.95 -27.85 -11.16
C ALA A 342 4.67 -26.51 -11.85
N LEU A 343 3.99 -26.50 -13.01
CA LEU A 343 3.64 -25.27 -13.72
C LEU A 343 2.49 -24.50 -13.06
N LYS A 344 1.50 -25.22 -12.52
CA LYS A 344 0.20 -24.67 -12.10
C LYS A 344 0.04 -24.53 -10.59
N GLU A 345 0.77 -25.32 -9.81
CA GLU A 345 0.63 -25.43 -8.35
C GLU A 345 2.00 -25.50 -7.65
N SER A 346 2.96 -24.68 -8.08
CA SER A 346 4.30 -24.65 -7.50
C SER A 346 4.29 -24.14 -6.06
N PRO A 347 4.67 -24.95 -5.05
CA PRO A 347 4.78 -24.47 -3.69
C PRO A 347 6.04 -23.61 -3.52
N LEU A 348 5.86 -22.44 -2.92
CA LEU A 348 6.93 -21.53 -2.53
C LEU A 348 6.91 -21.34 -1.00
N PRO A 349 7.94 -21.80 -0.28
CA PRO A 349 7.99 -21.69 1.17
C PRO A 349 8.15 -20.23 1.62
N ILE A 350 7.56 -19.88 2.76
CA ILE A 350 7.72 -18.57 3.38
C ILE A 350 8.33 -18.76 4.79
N SER A 351 9.17 -17.82 5.19
CA SER A 351 9.75 -17.72 6.55
C SER A 351 9.35 -16.44 7.28
N GLY A 352 8.75 -15.47 6.57
CA GLY A 352 8.36 -14.19 7.12
C GLY A 352 8.32 -13.10 6.06
N THR A 353 8.54 -11.85 6.48
CA THR A 353 8.59 -10.68 5.62
C THR A 353 9.81 -9.82 5.92
N ARG A 354 10.08 -8.85 5.06
CA ARG A 354 11.13 -7.83 5.30
C ARG A 354 10.75 -6.77 6.35
N GLY A 355 9.61 -6.91 7.01
CA GLY A 355 9.17 -6.02 8.10
C GLY A 355 8.80 -4.60 7.66
N PHE A 356 8.53 -3.74 8.64
CA PHE A 356 8.10 -2.35 8.39
C PHE A 356 9.13 -1.50 7.65
N GLU A 357 10.42 -1.81 7.74
CA GLU A 357 11.48 -1.09 7.01
C GLU A 357 11.37 -1.20 5.49
N LYS A 358 10.64 -2.21 4.99
CA LYS A 358 10.46 -2.48 3.55
C LYS A 358 9.00 -2.58 3.12
N ALA A 359 8.06 -2.42 4.05
CA ALA A 359 6.63 -2.41 3.75
C ALA A 359 6.23 -1.08 3.13
N GLU A 360 5.42 -1.07 2.08
CA GLU A 360 4.93 0.20 1.54
C GLU A 360 3.87 0.84 2.45
N VAL A 361 3.05 0.02 3.10
CA VAL A 361 1.94 0.46 3.96
C VAL A 361 1.84 -0.39 5.23
N THR A 362 0.98 0.08 6.13
CA THR A 362 0.61 -0.58 7.39
C THR A 362 -0.82 -1.08 7.25
N ALA A 363 -1.04 -2.38 7.45
CA ALA A 363 -2.39 -2.90 7.68
C ALA A 363 -2.71 -2.82 9.18
N GLY A 364 -3.96 -2.58 9.57
CA GLY A 364 -4.28 -2.16 10.94
C GLY A 364 -4.17 -0.64 11.10
N GLY A 365 -4.65 -0.12 12.22
CA GLY A 365 -4.75 1.30 12.49
C GLY A 365 -5.89 1.59 13.46
N VAL A 366 -6.36 2.84 13.50
CA VAL A 366 -7.57 3.19 14.25
C VAL A 366 -8.77 2.51 13.62
N SER A 367 -9.58 1.85 14.45
CA SER A 367 -10.77 1.13 14.01
C SER A 367 -11.72 2.03 13.22
N LEU A 368 -12.11 1.60 12.02
CA LEU A 368 -13.04 2.34 11.16
C LEU A 368 -14.45 2.44 11.78
N ASP A 369 -14.82 1.52 12.67
CA ASP A 369 -16.11 1.56 13.37
C ASP A 369 -16.25 2.76 14.29
N GLU A 370 -15.12 3.34 14.73
CA GLU A 370 -15.06 4.47 15.67
C GLU A 370 -14.87 5.82 14.96
N VAL A 371 -14.89 5.84 13.63
CA VAL A 371 -14.75 7.05 12.81
C VAL A 371 -15.97 7.18 11.89
N ASP A 372 -16.56 8.37 11.77
CA ASP A 372 -17.66 8.61 10.83
C ASP A 372 -17.09 8.72 9.41
N SER A 373 -17.41 7.75 8.54
CA SER A 373 -16.90 7.72 7.16
C SER A 373 -17.32 8.93 6.32
N ARG A 374 -18.33 9.69 6.75
CA ARG A 374 -18.86 10.85 6.02
C ARG A 374 -18.14 12.16 6.37
N THR A 375 -17.43 12.21 7.49
CA THR A 375 -16.75 13.43 7.98
C THR A 375 -15.30 13.21 8.39
N LEU A 376 -14.95 11.95 8.67
CA LEU A 376 -13.72 11.50 9.31
C LEU A 376 -13.50 12.03 10.73
N GLU A 377 -14.57 12.57 11.33
CA GLU A 377 -14.61 12.88 12.75
C GLU A 377 -14.70 11.58 13.55
N SER A 378 -14.00 11.55 14.67
CA SER A 378 -14.07 10.44 15.61
C SER A 378 -15.46 10.43 16.28
N LYS A 379 -16.05 9.24 16.41
CA LYS A 379 -17.34 9.04 17.09
C LYS A 379 -17.22 9.09 18.62
N LEU A 380 -16.00 9.05 19.16
CA LEU A 380 -15.72 9.00 20.59
C LEU A 380 -15.37 10.37 21.16
N VAL A 381 -14.58 11.15 20.40
CA VAL A 381 -14.05 12.45 20.79
C VAL A 381 -14.42 13.50 19.73
N PRO A 382 -15.41 14.37 20.01
CA PRO A 382 -15.78 15.46 19.11
C PRO A 382 -14.63 16.44 18.85
N GLY A 383 -14.50 16.85 17.59
CA GLY A 383 -13.43 17.70 17.08
C GLY A 383 -12.10 16.97 16.83
N LEU A 384 -12.01 15.67 17.08
CA LEU A 384 -10.88 14.85 16.66
C LEU A 384 -11.19 14.26 15.28
N PHE A 385 -10.29 14.46 14.32
CA PHE A 385 -10.40 13.90 12.97
C PHE A 385 -9.21 12.97 12.68
N LEU A 386 -9.43 11.95 11.87
CA LEU A 386 -8.40 10.97 11.50
C LEU A 386 -8.41 10.72 9.99
N ALA A 387 -7.27 10.92 9.33
CA ALA A 387 -7.17 10.75 7.88
C ALA A 387 -5.84 10.12 7.43
N GLY A 388 -5.88 9.45 6.28
CA GLY A 388 -4.76 8.68 5.74
C GLY A 388 -4.48 7.38 6.49
N GLU A 389 -3.24 6.91 6.40
CA GLU A 389 -2.79 5.57 6.87
C GLU A 389 -2.78 5.39 8.41
N ILE A 390 -3.25 6.38 9.18
CA ILE A 390 -3.52 6.16 10.62
C ILE A 390 -4.78 5.29 10.82
N LEU A 391 -5.70 5.31 9.86
CA LEU A 391 -6.91 4.49 9.86
C LEU A 391 -6.55 3.04 9.52
N ASP A 392 -7.36 2.08 9.97
CA ASP A 392 -7.28 0.67 9.55
C ASP A 392 -7.75 0.50 8.10
N LEU A 393 -6.96 1.06 7.18
CA LEU A 393 -7.31 1.21 5.78
C LEU A 393 -6.06 1.04 4.90
N ASP A 394 -5.88 -0.16 4.37
CA ASP A 394 -4.79 -0.51 3.45
C ASP A 394 -5.32 -1.09 2.13
N GLY A 395 -4.83 -0.55 1.02
CA GLY A 395 -5.21 -0.97 -0.33
C GLY A 395 -4.07 -1.68 -1.06
N LYS A 396 -4.38 -2.24 -2.23
CA LYS A 396 -3.39 -2.82 -3.14
C LYS A 396 -2.26 -1.86 -3.53
N ILE A 397 -1.15 -2.39 -4.01
CA ILE A 397 -0.12 -1.58 -4.67
C ILE A 397 -0.68 -0.95 -5.95
N GLY A 398 -0.32 0.31 -6.22
CA GLY A 398 -0.76 0.98 -7.44
C GLY A 398 -1.32 2.40 -7.27
N GLY A 399 -0.97 3.11 -6.20
CA GLY A 399 -1.41 4.51 -6.01
C GLY A 399 -2.72 4.64 -5.24
N TYR A 400 -3.43 3.53 -5.01
CA TYR A 400 -4.66 3.48 -4.21
C TYR A 400 -4.50 4.08 -2.80
N ASN A 401 -3.38 3.81 -2.13
CA ASN A 401 -3.13 4.33 -0.78
C ASN A 401 -2.86 5.84 -0.76
N PHE A 402 -2.25 6.41 -1.81
CA PHE A 402 -2.14 7.87 -1.94
C PHE A 402 -3.49 8.49 -2.25
N GLN A 403 -4.27 7.89 -3.17
CA GLN A 403 -5.64 8.33 -3.42
C GLN A 403 -6.45 8.39 -2.11
N ALA A 404 -6.44 7.32 -1.31
CA ALA A 404 -7.13 7.32 -0.03
C ALA A 404 -6.61 8.41 0.91
N ALA A 405 -5.28 8.62 1.00
CA ALA A 405 -4.70 9.69 1.81
C ALA A 405 -5.19 11.09 1.37
N PHE A 406 -5.19 11.39 0.08
CA PHE A 406 -5.66 12.67 -0.45
C PHE A 406 -7.16 12.85 -0.20
N SER A 407 -7.98 11.87 -0.56
CA SER A 407 -9.44 11.95 -0.42
C SER A 407 -9.88 12.06 1.04
N THR A 408 -9.25 11.31 1.94
CA THR A 408 -9.57 11.37 3.37
C THR A 408 -9.14 12.70 3.98
N GLY A 409 -7.95 13.21 3.63
CA GLY A 409 -7.49 14.52 4.08
C GLY A 409 -8.41 15.65 3.61
N TRP A 410 -8.82 15.62 2.34
CA TRP A 410 -9.76 16.59 1.76
C TRP A 410 -11.12 16.58 2.48
N LEU A 411 -11.72 15.40 2.65
CA LEU A 411 -13.02 15.29 3.33
C LEU A 411 -12.96 15.74 4.78
N ALA A 412 -11.89 15.38 5.50
CA ALA A 412 -11.71 15.78 6.89
C ALA A 412 -11.60 17.31 7.01
N ALA A 413 -10.94 17.98 6.05
CA ALA A 413 -10.87 19.44 5.98
C ALA A 413 -12.24 20.10 5.72
N GLU A 414 -13.04 19.57 4.78
CA GLU A 414 -14.42 20.06 4.53
C GLU A 414 -15.37 19.88 5.72
N SER A 415 -15.01 18.97 6.64
CA SER A 415 -15.85 18.62 7.79
C SER A 415 -15.49 19.37 9.06
N LEU A 416 -14.43 20.19 9.02
CA LEU A 416 -14.08 21.07 10.13
C LEU A 416 -15.21 22.08 10.36
N ARG A 417 -15.52 22.32 11.63
CA ARG A 417 -16.56 23.26 12.03
C ARG A 417 -16.00 24.68 12.10
N TYR A 418 -16.80 25.66 11.70
CA TYR A 418 -16.47 27.06 11.93
C TYR A 418 -16.74 27.45 13.38
N PRO A 419 -16.02 28.44 13.92
CA PRO A 419 -16.23 28.93 15.28
C PRO A 419 -17.66 29.46 15.54
N ASP A 420 -18.34 29.93 14.50
CA ASP A 420 -19.62 30.66 14.58
C ASP A 420 -20.80 29.86 13.99
N GLY A 421 -20.69 28.53 13.86
CA GLY A 421 -21.68 27.66 13.19
C GLY A 421 -22.16 26.48 14.00
#